data_AF-A0A8J6ZBH1-F1
#
_entry.id   AF-A0A8J6ZBH1-F1
#
_cell.length_a   1.000
_cell.length_b   1.000
_cell.length_c   1.000
_cell.angle_alpha   90.00
_cell.angle_beta   90.00
_cell.angle_gamma   90.00
#
_symmetry.space_group_name_H-M   'P 1'
#
loop_
_entity.id
_entity.type
_entity.pdbx_description
1 polymer ?
#
loop_
_entity_poly.entity_id
_entity_poly.type
_entity_poly.pdbx_seq_one_letter_code
_entity_poly.pdbx_strand_id
1 'polypeptide(L)'
;MAKVQEIPLNQIKRPLPRANDPNKVKALMESIAEIGQQEPIEVLEVDGQYYGFSGCHRYEACQRLGKQTILAKVRKAPHSVLKMHLA
;
A
#
# COMPACT_ATOMS: atom_id res chain seq x y z
N MET A 1 -2.11 -17.53 5.21
CA MET A 1 -3.20 -17.06 4.32
C MET A 1 -3.14 -15.55 4.24
N ALA A 2 -3.29 -14.97 3.05
CA ALA A 2 -3.32 -13.51 2.90
C ALA A 2 -4.78 -13.02 2.97
N LYS A 3 -5.05 -11.98 3.76
CA LYS A 3 -6.39 -11.43 3.95
C LYS A 3 -6.48 -10.04 3.33
N VAL A 4 -7.54 -9.77 2.58
CA VAL A 4 -7.82 -8.42 2.07
C VAL A 4 -8.61 -7.66 3.14
N GLN A 5 -8.12 -6.49 3.53
CA GLN A 5 -8.79 -5.61 4.47
C GLN A 5 -8.41 -4.15 4.21
N GLU A 6 -9.22 -3.22 4.72
CA GLU A 6 -8.88 -1.80 4.71
C GLU A 6 -7.88 -1.49 5.83
N ILE A 7 -6.78 -0.84 5.48
CA ILE A 7 -5.73 -0.42 6.41
C ILE A 7 -5.63 1.11 6.39
N PRO A 8 -5.59 1.77 7.56
CA PRO A 8 -5.26 3.19 7.64
C PRO A 8 -3.92 3.50 6.99
N LEU A 9 -3.88 4.49 6.08
CA LEU A 9 -2.64 4.85 5.38
C LEU A 9 -1.50 5.17 6.35
N ASN A 10 -1.81 5.86 7.46
CA ASN A 10 -0.85 6.24 8.50
C ASN A 10 -0.25 5.06 9.27
N GLN A 11 -0.82 3.85 9.19
CA GLN A 11 -0.28 2.64 9.81
C GLN A 11 0.68 1.88 8.88
N ILE A 12 0.74 2.21 7.59
CA ILE A 12 1.57 1.51 6.62
C ILE A 12 2.94 2.17 6.55
N LYS A 13 3.96 1.49 7.05
CA LYS A 13 5.35 1.91 6.93
C LYS A 13 5.85 1.64 5.52
N ARG A 14 6.42 2.65 4.86
CA ARG A 14 7.05 2.54 3.54
C ARG A 14 8.53 2.87 3.66
N PRO A 15 9.38 1.89 3.99
CA PRO A 15 10.79 2.14 4.34
C PRO A 15 11.68 2.48 3.13
N LEU A 16 11.24 2.16 1.91
CA LEU A 16 12.02 2.39 0.71
C LEU A 16 11.57 3.67 -0.01
N PRO A 17 12.48 4.60 -0.35
CA PRO A 17 12.16 5.72 -1.23
C PRO A 17 11.85 5.18 -2.63
N ARG A 18 10.70 5.56 -3.19
CA ARG A 18 10.27 5.15 -4.53
C ARG A 18 9.79 6.39 -5.27
N ALA A 19 10.35 6.62 -6.46
CA ALA A 19 9.83 7.61 -7.38
C ALA A 19 8.56 7.05 -8.04
N ASN A 20 7.45 7.75 -7.87
CA ASN A 20 6.22 7.45 -8.58
C ASN A 20 6.12 8.31 -9.83
N ASP A 21 5.44 7.76 -10.83
CA ASP A 21 5.15 8.46 -12.09
C ASP A 21 3.91 9.34 -11.86
N PRO A 22 4.03 10.68 -11.95
CA PRO A 22 2.93 11.59 -11.68
C PRO A 22 1.71 11.35 -12.58
N ASN A 23 1.93 10.94 -13.84
CA ASN A 23 0.84 10.69 -14.79
C ASN A 23 0.05 9.44 -14.39
N LYS A 24 0.75 8.38 -13.97
CA LYS A 24 0.09 7.16 -13.46
C LYS A 24 -0.64 7.42 -12.15
N VAL A 25 -0.06 8.22 -11.25
CA VAL A 25 -0.74 8.62 -10.01
C VAL A 25 -2.02 9.37 -10.35
N LYS A 26 -1.98 10.34 -11.27
CA LYS A 26 -3.17 11.10 -11.68
C LYS A 26 -4.26 10.20 -12.29
N ALA A 27 -3.91 9.32 -13.22
CA ALA A 27 -4.86 8.37 -13.81
C ALA A 27 -5.48 7.44 -12.76
N LEU A 28 -4.68 6.97 -11.79
CA LEU A 28 -5.17 6.17 -10.67
C LEU A 28 -6.06 7.00 -9.73
N MET A 29 -5.76 8.27 -9.50
CA MET A 29 -6.62 9.14 -8.69
C MET A 29 -8.00 9.30 -9.34
N GLU A 30 -8.05 9.56 -10.65
CA GLU A 30 -9.30 9.68 -11.41
C GLU A 30 -10.11 8.37 -11.32
N SER A 31 -9.48 7.23 -11.61
CA SER A 31 -10.12 5.92 -11.51
C SER A 31 -10.59 5.58 -10.09
N ILE A 32 -9.76 5.82 -9.07
CA ILE A 32 -10.11 5.52 -7.66
C ILE A 32 -11.22 6.45 -7.15
N ALA A 33 -11.30 7.68 -7.65
CA ALA A 33 -12.38 8.60 -7.31
C ALA A 33 -13.71 8.18 -7.93
N GLU A 34 -13.69 7.66 -9.16
CA GLU A 34 -14.90 7.25 -9.90
C GLU A 34 -15.44 5.89 -9.44
N ILE A 35 -14.58 4.86 -9.41
CA ILE A 35 -14.99 3.47 -9.19
C ILE A 35 -14.41 2.85 -7.90
N GLY A 36 -13.66 3.62 -7.11
CA GLY A 36 -12.96 3.09 -5.94
C GLY A 36 -11.72 2.26 -6.29
N GLN A 37 -11.00 1.81 -5.27
CA GLN A 37 -9.82 0.97 -5.45
C GLN A 37 -10.25 -0.48 -5.71
N GLN A 38 -10.06 -0.95 -6.94
CA GLN A 38 -10.40 -2.32 -7.33
C GLN A 38 -9.34 -3.35 -6.89
N GLU A 39 -8.05 -3.01 -7.06
CA GLU A 39 -6.95 -3.91 -6.71
C GLU A 39 -6.29 -3.52 -5.38
N PRO A 40 -6.19 -4.45 -4.40
CA PRO A 40 -5.49 -4.18 -3.16
C PRO A 40 -3.98 -3.96 -3.38
N ILE A 41 -3.36 -3.19 -2.49
CA ILE A 41 -1.89 -3.17 -2.37
C ILE A 41 -1.41 -4.38 -1.57
N GLU A 42 -0.16 -4.79 -1.73
CA GLU A 42 0.40 -5.83 -0.85
C GLU A 42 1.09 -5.22 0.35
N VAL A 43 0.77 -5.77 1.51
CA VAL A 43 1.30 -5.33 2.80
C VAL A 43 1.81 -6.54 3.57
N LEU A 44 3.04 -6.46 4.09
CA LEU A 44 3.56 -7.42 5.05
C LEU A 44 3.18 -6.99 6.46
N GLU A 45 2.63 -7.91 7.24
CA GLU A 45 2.46 -7.75 8.69
C GLU A 45 3.60 -8.49 9.41
N VAL A 46 4.39 -7.75 10.18
CA VAL A 46 5.51 -8.27 10.98
C VAL A 46 5.39 -7.68 12.38
N ASP A 47 5.22 -8.53 13.39
CA ASP A 47 5.01 -8.14 14.80
C ASP A 47 3.94 -7.04 14.98
N GLY A 48 2.81 -7.19 14.29
CA GLY A 48 1.69 -6.24 14.36
C GLY A 48 1.93 -4.91 13.63
N GLN A 49 3.05 -4.77 12.90
CA GLN A 49 3.35 -3.59 12.09
C GLN A 49 3.16 -3.89 10.60
N TYR A 50 2.60 -2.93 9.87
CA TYR A 50 2.32 -3.03 8.45
C TYR A 50 3.42 -2.37 7.61
N TYR A 51 3.95 -3.12 6.64
CA TYR A 51 5.01 -2.68 5.72
C TYR A 51 4.55 -2.79 4.27
N GLY A 52 4.57 -1.66 3.55
CA GLY A 52 4.17 -1.58 2.14
C GLY A 52 5.38 -1.53 1.21
N PHE A 53 5.52 -2.53 0.34
CA PHE A 53 6.59 -2.61 -0.66
C PHE A 53 6.11 -2.46 -2.10
N SER A 54 4.83 -2.74 -2.36
CA SER A 54 4.21 -2.62 -3.68
C SER A 54 3.11 -1.54 -3.69
N GLY A 55 2.53 -1.30 -4.87
CA GLY A 55 1.39 -0.39 -5.02
C GLY A 55 1.69 1.08 -4.66
N CYS A 56 2.92 1.55 -4.89
CA CYS A 56 3.32 2.92 -4.54
C CYS A 56 2.43 3.98 -5.19
N HIS A 57 2.11 3.86 -6.48
CA HIS A 57 1.23 4.81 -7.17
C HIS A 57 -0.20 4.80 -6.62
N ARG A 58 -0.74 3.61 -6.28
CA ARG A 58 -2.07 3.47 -5.65
C ARG A 58 -2.10 4.10 -4.26
N TYR A 59 -1.06 3.85 -3.46
CA TYR A 59 -0.90 4.45 -2.15
C TYR A 59 -0.86 5.98 -2.22
N GLU A 60 -0.06 6.53 -3.13
CA GLU A 60 0.03 7.97 -3.33
C GLU A 60 -1.29 8.55 -3.87
N ALA A 61 -1.96 7.87 -4.80
CA ALA A 61 -3.26 8.29 -5.28
C ALA A 61 -4.29 8.39 -4.14
N CYS A 62 -4.40 7.36 -3.30
CA CYS A 62 -5.27 7.38 -2.12
C CYS A 62 -4.89 8.50 -1.13
N GLN A 63 -3.59 8.74 -0.92
CA GLN A 63 -3.10 9.82 -0.07
C GLN A 63 -3.48 11.20 -0.61
N ARG A 64 -3.26 11.45 -1.91
CA ARG A 64 -3.61 12.72 -2.58
C ARG A 64 -5.11 12.97 -2.66
N LEU A 65 -5.91 11.90 -2.74
CA LEU A 65 -7.37 11.97 -2.65
C LEU A 65 -7.90 12.18 -1.22
N GLY A 66 -7.03 12.21 -0.20
CA GLY A 66 -7.44 12.38 1.19
C GLY A 66 -8.22 11.19 1.78
N LYS A 67 -8.07 9.99 1.20
CA LYS A 67 -8.65 8.78 1.78
C LYS A 67 -7.97 8.46 3.11
N GLN A 68 -8.73 7.96 4.08
CA GLN A 68 -8.17 7.57 5.39
C GLN A 68 -7.58 6.15 5.34
N THR A 69 -8.21 5.27 4.56
CA THR A 69 -7.87 3.86 4.41
C THR A 69 -7.50 3.51 2.96
N ILE A 70 -6.81 2.39 2.80
CA ILE A 70 -6.50 1.77 1.52
C ILE A 70 -6.79 0.27 1.58
N LEU A 71 -7.30 -0.28 0.49
CA LEU A 71 -7.50 -1.73 0.38
C LEU A 71 -6.14 -2.42 0.28
N ALA A 72 -5.86 -3.31 1.22
CA ALA A 72 -4.59 -3.99 1.34
C ALA A 72 -4.77 -5.50 1.51
N LYS A 73 -3.99 -6.27 0.78
CA LYS A 73 -3.80 -7.70 0.94
C LYS A 73 -2.67 -7.91 1.94
N VAL A 74 -3.03 -8.22 3.17
CA VAL A 74 -2.11 -8.39 4.29
C VAL A 74 -1.61 -9.82 4.33
N ARG A 75 -0.29 -9.98 4.36
CA ARG A 75 0.39 -11.25 4.57
C ARG A 75 1.26 -11.19 5.82
N LYS A 76 0.96 -12.06 6.79
CA LYS A 76 1.84 -12.26 7.95
C LYS A 76 3.16 -12.88 7.52
N ALA A 77 4.26 -12.32 7.99
CA ALA A 77 5.60 -12.79 7.68
C ALA A 77 6.54 -12.61 8.88
N PRO A 78 7.56 -13.49 9.04
CA PRO A 78 8.60 -13.29 10.04
C PRO A 78 9.59 -12.18 9.63
N HIS A 79 10.36 -11.68 10.58
CA HIS A 79 11.43 -10.69 10.36
C HIS A 79 12.43 -11.07 9.27
N SER A 80 12.71 -12.36 9.08
CA SER A 80 13.60 -12.83 8.01
C SER A 80 13.09 -12.41 6.63
N VAL A 81 11.78 -12.48 6.40
CA VAL A 81 11.16 -12.06 5.12
C VAL A 81 11.19 -10.54 4.98
N LEU A 82 10.97 -9.79 6.07
CA LEU A 82 11.10 -8.34 6.05
C LEU A 82 12.51 -7.91 5.65
N LYS A 83 13.54 -8.54 6.24
CA LYS A 83 14.94 -8.28 5.89
C LYS A 83 15.22 -8.49 4.40
N MET A 84 14.66 -9.53 3.78
CA MET A 84 14.81 -9.77 2.34
C MET A 84 14.20 -8.68 1.46
N HIS A 85 13.23 -7.89 1.95
CA HIS A 85 12.66 -6.76 1.21
C HIS A 85 13.41 -5.44 1.45
N LEU A 86 14.24 -5.37 2.50
CA LEU A 86 15.00 -4.19 2.89
C LEU A 86 16.46 -4.23 2.42
N ALA A 87 16.98 -5.42 2.11
CA ALA A 87 18.30 -5.67 1.54
C ALA A 87 18.27 -5.50 0.01
#